data_AF-A0A1G7N887-F1
#
_entry.id   AF-A0A1G7N887-F1
#
_cell.length_a   1.000
_cell.length_b   1.000
_cell.length_c   1.000
_cell.angle_alpha   90.00
_cell.angle_beta   90.00
_cell.angle_gamma   90.00
#
_symmetry.space_group_name_H-M   'P 1'
#
loop_
_entity.id
_entity.type
_entity.pdbx_description
1 polymer ?
#
loop_
_entity_poly.entity_id
_entity_poly.type
_entity_poly.pdbx_seq_one_letter_code
_entity_poly.pdbx_strand_id
1 'polypeptide(L)' 'AGFVFDVVGDFDSLIASLASGQLRFGIHLQNMWGGASDSYVNSVTPVPLPAAGILLIGALGGLGFASRRKKRLAA' A
#
# COMPACT_ATOMS: atom_id res chain seq x y z
N ALA A 1 -28.10 9.96 16.44
CA ALA A 1 -26.83 9.95 17.18
C ALA A 1 -25.70 10.02 16.17
N GLY A 2 -24.73 10.91 16.38
CA GLY A 2 -23.57 11.07 15.51
C GLY A 2 -22.29 11.00 16.33
N PHE A 3 -21.17 10.76 15.65
CA PHE A 3 -19.84 10.81 16.23
C PHE A 3 -19.13 12.06 15.70
N VAL A 4 -18.29 12.68 16.54
CA VAL A 4 -17.36 13.73 16.14
C VAL A 4 -15.96 13.16 16.36
N PHE A 5 -15.14 13.19 15.32
CA PHE A 5 -13.74 12.81 15.42
C PHE A 5 -12.88 14.06 15.53
N ASP A 6 -11.94 14.03 16.46
CA ASP A 6 -10.92 15.07 16.59
C ASP A 6 -9.69 14.69 15.74
N VAL A 7 -8.97 15.72 15.30
CA VAL A 7 -7.72 15.56 14.57
C VAL A 7 -6.57 15.50 15.56
N VAL A 8 -5.97 14.32 15.68
CA VAL A 8 -4.70 14.18 16.41
C VAL A 8 -3.55 14.47 15.43
N GLY A 9 -3.13 15.73 15.36
CA GLY A 9 -2.01 16.16 14.51
C GLY A 9 -2.27 17.49 13.80
N ASP A 10 -1.56 17.70 12.70
CA ASP A 10 -1.65 18.92 11.89
C ASP A 10 -2.73 18.81 10.81
N PHE A 11 -3.59 19.84 10.73
CA PHE A 11 -4.69 19.89 9.77
C PHE A 11 -4.19 19.96 8.32
N ASP A 12 -3.07 20.64 8.07
CA ASP A 12 -2.51 20.74 6.72
C ASP A 12 -2.08 19.36 6.18
N SER A 13 -1.55 18.49 7.05
CA SER A 13 -1.20 17.12 6.69
C SER A 13 -2.42 16.27 6.26
N LEU A 14 -3.59 16.51 6.85
CA LEU A 14 -4.85 15.84 6.46
C LEU A 14 -5.32 16.34 5.11
N ILE A 15 -5.29 17.65 4.88
CA ILE A 15 -5.69 18.23 3.59
C ILE A 15 -4.75 17.77 2.47
N ALA A 16 -3.44 17.68 2.74
CA ALA A 16 -2.47 17.14 1.79
C ALA A 16 -2.74 15.66 1.46
N SER A 17 -3.09 14.86 2.47
CA SER A 17 -3.46 13.44 2.28
C SER A 17 -4.76 13.28 1.50
N LEU A 18 -5.73 14.18 1.71
CA LEU A 18 -6.99 14.23 0.95
C LEU A 18 -6.71 14.56 -0.52
N ALA A 19 -5.96 15.65 -0.76
CA ALA A 19 -5.64 16.14 -2.09
C ALA A 19 -4.81 15.14 -2.92
N SER A 20 -3.92 14.39 -2.27
CA SER A 20 -3.10 13.34 -2.89
C SER A 20 -3.83 12.00 -3.08
N GLY A 21 -5.07 11.88 -2.60
CA GLY A 21 -5.84 10.63 -2.64
C GLY A 21 -5.31 9.53 -1.73
N GLN A 22 -4.41 9.86 -0.80
CA GLN A 22 -3.81 8.91 0.14
C GLN A 22 -4.53 8.85 1.48
N LEU A 23 -5.49 9.74 1.74
CA LEU A 23 -6.25 9.76 2.97
C LEU A 23 -7.02 8.45 3.16
N ARG A 24 -6.83 7.84 4.33
CA ARG A 24 -7.50 6.59 4.72
C ARG A 24 -8.38 6.82 5.94
N PHE A 25 -9.61 6.35 5.86
CA PHE A 25 -10.54 6.29 6.97
C PHE A 25 -10.95 4.83 7.19
N GLY A 26 -10.96 4.40 8.44
CA GLY A 26 -11.35 3.05 8.84
C GLY A 26 -12.34 3.08 9.99
N ILE A 27 -13.39 2.26 9.91
CA ILE A 27 -14.32 1.98 11.00
C ILE A 27 -14.16 0.51 11.36
N HIS A 28 -13.87 0.24 12.62
CA HIS A 28 -13.80 -1.10 13.17
C HIS A 28 -15.03 -1.34 14.05
N LEU A 29 -15.91 -2.23 13.61
CA LEU A 29 -17.09 -2.66 14.34
C LEU A 29 -16.73 -3.85 15.22
N GLN A 30 -17.01 -3.74 16.51
CA GLN A 30 -16.75 -4.79 17.49
C GLN A 30 -18.04 -5.23 18.17
N ASN A 31 -18.00 -6.45 18.74
CA ASN A 31 -19.06 -7.00 19.56
C ASN A 31 -20.43 -7.04 18.84
N MET A 32 -20.40 -7.34 17.55
CA MET A 32 -21.60 -7.60 16.77
C MET A 32 -22.24 -8.91 17.24
N TRP A 33 -23.50 -9.14 16.85
CA TRP A 33 -24.22 -10.34 17.26
C TRP A 33 -23.41 -11.61 16.97
N GLY A 34 -23.31 -12.49 17.97
CA GLY A 34 -22.52 -13.72 17.89
C GLY A 34 -21.03 -13.54 18.19
N GLY A 35 -20.62 -12.37 18.70
CA GLY A 35 -19.21 -12.07 18.96
C GLY A 35 -18.42 -11.68 17.72
N ALA A 36 -19.11 -11.39 16.61
CA ALA A 36 -18.50 -11.01 15.35
C ALA A 36 -17.88 -9.61 15.42
N SER A 37 -16.93 -9.35 14.52
CA SER A 37 -16.31 -8.04 14.30
C SER A 37 -16.08 -7.86 12.81
N ASP A 38 -16.14 -6.62 12.34
CA ASP A 38 -15.96 -6.27 10.93
C ASP A 38 -15.18 -4.96 10.79
N SER A 39 -14.49 -4.77 9.66
CA SER A 39 -13.66 -3.60 9.41
C SER A 39 -13.92 -3.04 8.02
N TYR A 40 -14.31 -1.78 7.98
CA TYR A 40 -14.57 -1.06 6.74
C TYR A 40 -13.52 0.03 6.59
N VAL A 41 -12.81 0.04 5.46
CA VAL A 41 -11.88 1.11 5.11
C VAL A 41 -12.27 1.68 3.75
N ASN A 42 -11.96 2.96 3.50
CA ASN A 42 -12.14 3.50 2.16
C ASN A 42 -11.19 2.80 1.18
N SER A 43 -11.73 2.48 0.00
CA SER A 43 -10.93 1.96 -1.10
C SER A 43 -10.12 3.11 -1.69
N VAL A 44 -8.80 3.10 -1.48
CA VAL A 44 -7.89 3.89 -2.30
C VAL A 44 -7.67 3.12 -3.59
N THR A 45 -7.69 3.80 -4.75
CA THR A 45 -7.37 3.14 -6.02
C THR A 45 -6.00 2.50 -5.88
N PRO A 46 -5.87 1.17 -5.98
CA PRO A 46 -4.56 0.54 -5.98
C PRO A 46 -3.75 1.21 -7.08
N VAL A 47 -2.55 1.70 -6.75
CA VAL A 47 -1.64 2.18 -7.79
C VAL A 47 -1.52 1.04 -8.78
N PRO A 48 -1.78 1.28 -10.08
CA PRO A 48 -1.68 0.23 -11.06
C PRO A 48 -0.34 -0.48 -10.87
N LEU A 49 -0.39 -1.80 -10.75
CA LEU A 49 0.78 -2.66 -10.69
C LEU A 49 1.50 -2.92 -12.04
N PRO A 50 1.29 -2.18 -13.18
CA PRO A 50 2.10 -2.40 -14.39
C PRO A 50 3.61 -2.36 -14.17
N ALA A 51 4.09 -1.58 -13.18
CA ALA A 51 5.53 -1.46 -12.94
C ALA A 51 6.12 -2.68 -12.20
N ALA A 52 5.37 -3.36 -11.33
CA ALA A 52 5.93 -4.43 -10.50
C ALA A 52 6.40 -5.64 -11.34
N GLY A 53 5.63 -5.99 -12.38
CA GLY A 53 6.01 -7.07 -13.31
C GLY A 53 7.26 -6.74 -14.11
N ILE A 54 7.35 -5.52 -14.65
CA ILE A 54 8.52 -5.05 -15.40
C ILE A 54 9.76 -4.98 -14.50
N LEU A 55 9.61 -4.51 -13.26
CA LEU A 55 10.69 -4.38 -12.30
C LEU A 55 11.21 -5.74 -11.84
N LEU A 56 10.31 -6.71 -11.60
CA LEU A 56 10.68 -8.09 -11.29
C LEU A 56 11.41 -8.77 -12.46
N ILE A 57 10.89 -8.64 -13.69
CA ILE A 57 11.54 -9.18 -14.89
C ILE A 57 12.90 -8.51 -15.11
N GLY A 58 12.99 -7.19 -14.93
CA GLY A 58 14.24 -6.43 -15.03
C GLY A 58 15.26 -6.88 -13.98
N ALA A 59 14.84 -7.09 -12.74
CA ALA A 59 15.70 -7.57 -11.66
C ALA A 59 16.23 -8.98 -11.94
N LEU A 60 15.35 -9.93 -12.32
CA LEU A 60 15.73 -11.30 -12.64
C LEU A 60 16.60 -11.39 -13.90
N GLY A 61 16.29 -10.61 -14.93
CA GLY A 61 17.10 -10.49 -16.14
C GLY A 61 18.50 -9.94 -15.84
N GLY A 62 18.58 -8.89 -15.01
CA GLY A 62 19.84 -8.32 -14.55
C GLY A 62 20.70 -9.30 -13.75
N LEU A 63 20.11 -10.02 -12.77
CA LEU A 63 20.79 -11.07 -12.01
C LEU A 63 21.27 -12.22 -12.89
N GLY A 64 20.43 -12.67 -13.82
CA GLY A 64 20.76 -13.70 -14.80
C GLY A 64 21.94 -13.30 -15.70
N PHE A 65 21.96 -12.05 -16.18
CA PHE A 65 23.06 -11.52 -16.98
C PHE A 65 24.36 -11.40 -16.18
N ALA A 66 24.30 -10.85 -14.96
CA ALA A 66 25.46 -10.70 -14.09
C ALA A 66 26.10 -12.05 -13.72
N SER A 67 25.28 -13.07 -13.42
CA SER A 67 25.77 -14.42 -13.11
C SER A 67 26.48 -15.10 -14.29
N ARG A 68 25.99 -14.91 -15.53
CA ARG A 68 26.66 -15.41 -16.75
C ARG A 68 28.02 -14.74 -16.97
N ARG A 69 28.12 -13.43 -16.72
CA ARG A 69 29.38 -12.69 -16.87
C ARG A 69 30.45 -13.18 -15.89
N LYS A 70 30.06 -13.49 -14.65
CA LYS A 70 30.97 -14.06 -13.64
C LYS A 70 31.51 -15.44 -14.04
N LYS A 71 30.67 -16.32 -14.61
CA LYS A 71 31.11 -17.65 -15.07
C LYS A 71 32.10 -17.60 -16.23
N ARG A 72 31.96 -16.64 -17.15
CA ARG A 72 32.86 -16.46 -18.30
C ARG A 72 34.21 -15.83 -17.96
N LEU A 73 34.33 -15.18 -16.80
CA LEU A 73 35.59 -14.61 -16.30
C LEU A 73 36.35 -15.59 -15.40
N ALA A 74 35.70 -16.66 -14.94
CA ALA A 74 36.27 -17.71 -14.10
C ALA A 74 36.61 -19.00 -14.88
N ALA A 75 36.40 -19.00 -16.20
CA ALA A 75 36.81 -20.03 -17.15
C ALA A 75 37.88 -19.43 -18.07
#